data_AF-A0ABC8JFS2-F1
#
_entry.id   AF-A0ABC8JFS2-F1
#
_cell.length_a   1.000
_cell.length_b   1.000
_cell.length_c   1.000
_cell.angle_alpha   90.00
_cell.angle_beta   90.00
_cell.angle_gamma   90.00
#
_symmetry.space_group_name_H-M   'P 1'
#
loop_
_entity.id
_entity.type
_entity.pdbx_description
1 polymer ?
#
loop_
_entity_poly.entity_id
_entity_poly.type
_entity_poly.pdbx_seq_one_letter_code
_entity_poly.pdbx_strand_id
1 'polypeptide(L)'
;MFRVQSFITSSKLRFFFIEKMKLLRVAGVVFILILTFQFVNIRYYGGEIFSLSSQDEFPVSLHESTELIRPLPGPERVNVSSLRSAEEEKTGLEGGYVTGSDTNVSVQSHHDSLVEDAKDKEVLIETRSSLNGSDAEIVNENNNRIVENLDSKSDDSLVEAAKDKDALDSLVETRSSSNESYVDIVEDADIVNENNRNVEILESRSVDSLSPEVKRVMNVSKSGVVSVAEMMNLLHQSRSTHVSLKMKRPSAVDQELLYARNQIENSPMVENDHLLHGPLYWNLSRFKRSYELMETKLKVYIYREGKRPVFHKPVLKGIYASEGWFMRQLKASKTFVTKNPRQAHLFYLPFSSKMLEESLYVPGSHSDKNLVEFLKNYLDMISSKYHFWNKTGGSDHFLVACHDWAPSETRQYMANSIRALCNSDVSEGFVFGKDVALPETTILVPRRPLRALGGKPISQRHILAFFAGGMHGYLRPLLLQTWGGNRDPDMKIFSEIPKSKGKNKSYMEYMKSSKYCICPKGHEVNSPRVVEALFYECVPVIISDNFVPPFFEVINWESFAVFVLEKDIPDLKKILVSITETRYREMQMRVKMVQKHFLWHSKPERFDIFHMILHSIWYNRVFQT
;
A
#
# COMPACT_ATOMS: atom_id res chain seq x y z
N MET A 1 -46.42 75.94 -2.41
CA MET A 1 -45.84 74.61 -2.70
C MET A 1 -44.29 74.57 -2.78
N PHE A 2 -43.56 75.69 -2.70
CA PHE A 2 -42.12 75.73 -3.09
C PHE A 2 -41.05 75.52 -1.98
N ARG A 3 -41.40 75.39 -0.69
CA ARG A 3 -40.40 75.29 0.40
C ARG A 3 -40.01 73.86 0.84
N VAL A 4 -40.75 72.84 0.43
CA VAL A 4 -40.50 71.43 0.84
C VAL A 4 -39.51 70.72 -0.10
N GLN A 5 -39.49 71.10 -1.38
CA GLN A 5 -38.77 70.38 -2.44
C GLN A 5 -37.23 70.62 -2.43
N SER A 6 -36.77 71.65 -1.70
CA SER A 6 -35.34 71.97 -1.51
C SER A 6 -34.65 71.10 -0.45
N PHE A 7 -35.36 70.70 0.61
CA PHE A 7 -34.77 69.85 1.66
C PHE A 7 -34.56 68.39 1.22
N ILE A 8 -35.48 67.86 0.41
CA ILE A 8 -35.45 66.47 -0.07
C ILE A 8 -34.36 66.24 -1.12
N THR A 9 -33.99 67.27 -1.88
CA THR A 9 -32.88 67.21 -2.85
C THR A 9 -31.52 67.27 -2.16
N SER A 10 -31.35 68.13 -1.14
CA SER A 10 -30.08 68.25 -0.39
C SER A 10 -29.68 66.97 0.35
N SER A 11 -30.63 66.31 1.02
CA SER A 11 -30.37 65.08 1.78
C SER A 11 -29.98 63.90 0.88
N LYS A 12 -30.70 63.69 -0.23
CA LYS A 12 -30.37 62.65 -1.22
C LYS A 12 -29.00 62.87 -1.86
N LEU A 13 -28.64 64.11 -2.18
CA LEU A 13 -27.32 64.43 -2.74
C LEU A 13 -26.19 64.10 -1.74
N ARG A 14 -26.36 64.45 -0.45
CA ARG A 14 -25.38 64.10 0.60
C ARG A 14 -25.21 62.59 0.76
N PHE A 15 -26.29 61.82 0.76
CA PHE A 15 -26.21 60.35 0.87
C PHE A 15 -25.44 59.74 -0.30
N PHE A 16 -25.77 60.15 -1.54
CA PHE A 16 -25.11 59.67 -2.76
C PHE A 16 -23.61 60.03 -2.80
N PHE A 17 -23.24 61.19 -2.24
CA PHE A 17 -21.84 61.62 -2.13
C PHE A 17 -21.06 60.80 -1.09
N ILE A 18 -21.69 60.45 0.04
CA ILE A 18 -21.11 59.59 1.08
C ILE A 18 -20.88 58.16 0.54
N GLU A 19 -21.83 57.62 -0.22
CA GLU A 19 -21.69 56.29 -0.84
C GLU A 19 -20.55 56.27 -1.88
N LYS A 20 -20.47 57.28 -2.77
CA LYS A 20 -19.33 57.41 -3.70
C LYS A 20 -17.99 57.57 -2.96
N MET A 21 -17.96 58.29 -1.84
CA MET A 21 -16.74 58.41 -1.00
C MET A 21 -16.36 57.10 -0.31
N LYS A 22 -17.32 56.26 0.11
CA LYS A 22 -17.04 54.89 0.58
C LYS A 22 -16.48 54.03 -0.54
N LEU A 23 -17.10 54.04 -1.72
CA LEU A 23 -16.67 53.25 -2.87
C LEU A 23 -15.26 53.64 -3.35
N LEU A 24 -14.95 54.94 -3.41
CA LEU A 24 -13.61 55.45 -3.72
C LEU A 24 -12.56 55.03 -2.69
N ARG A 25 -12.92 55.01 -1.38
CA ARG A 25 -12.01 54.51 -0.32
C ARG A 25 -11.75 53.02 -0.45
N VAL A 26 -12.78 52.20 -0.73
CA VAL A 26 -12.60 50.76 -0.96
C VAL A 26 -11.76 50.50 -2.21
N ALA A 27 -12.04 51.17 -3.32
CA ALA A 27 -11.24 51.09 -4.54
C ALA A 27 -9.78 51.51 -4.30
N GLY A 28 -9.55 52.59 -3.53
CA GLY A 28 -8.20 53.03 -3.14
C GLY A 28 -7.45 51.99 -2.29
N VAL A 29 -8.10 51.36 -1.31
CA VAL A 29 -7.50 50.28 -0.51
C VAL A 29 -7.17 49.06 -1.36
N VAL A 30 -8.07 48.64 -2.27
CA VAL A 30 -7.81 47.54 -3.21
C VAL A 30 -6.66 47.87 -4.16
N PHE A 31 -6.59 49.11 -4.66
CA PHE A 31 -5.49 49.56 -5.53
C PHE A 31 -4.14 49.60 -4.78
N ILE A 32 -4.12 50.05 -3.52
CA ILE A 32 -2.92 50.00 -2.66
C ILE A 32 -2.51 48.55 -2.37
N LEU A 33 -3.46 47.64 -2.16
CA LEU A 33 -3.18 46.21 -1.99
C LEU A 33 -2.61 45.57 -3.27
N ILE A 34 -3.14 45.92 -4.44
CA ILE A 34 -2.61 45.45 -5.74
C ILE A 34 -1.19 46.02 -5.96
N LEU A 35 -0.98 47.32 -5.75
CA LEU A 35 0.35 47.95 -5.92
C LEU A 35 1.38 47.40 -4.92
N THR A 36 1.00 47.17 -3.66
CA THR A 36 1.92 46.56 -2.68
C THR A 36 2.20 45.09 -3.02
N PHE A 37 1.22 44.31 -3.48
CA PHE A 37 1.45 42.93 -3.92
C PHE A 37 2.32 42.87 -5.18
N GLN A 38 2.15 43.80 -6.12
CA GLN A 38 3.03 43.95 -7.29
C GLN A 38 4.44 44.39 -6.89
N PHE A 39 4.59 45.39 -6.01
CA PHE A 39 5.89 45.87 -5.52
C PHE A 39 6.66 44.79 -4.75
N VAL A 40 5.96 43.98 -3.95
CA VAL A 40 6.53 42.81 -3.26
C VAL A 40 6.96 41.73 -4.27
N ASN A 41 6.16 41.41 -5.29
CA ASN A 41 6.57 40.45 -6.32
C ASN A 41 7.75 40.97 -7.17
N ILE A 42 7.77 42.25 -7.54
CA ILE A 42 8.87 42.87 -8.27
C ILE A 42 10.17 42.82 -7.44
N ARG A 43 10.12 43.09 -6.13
CA ARG A 43 11.27 42.90 -5.23
C ARG A 43 11.64 41.43 -4.97
N TYR A 44 10.73 40.47 -5.19
CA TYR A 44 11.03 39.04 -5.06
C TYR A 44 11.60 38.40 -6.33
N TYR A 45 11.53 39.08 -7.47
CA TYR A 45 12.01 38.58 -8.78
C TYR A 45 13.06 39.48 -9.45
N GLY A 46 13.54 40.53 -8.77
CA GLY A 46 14.55 41.45 -9.32
C GLY A 46 15.69 41.77 -8.35
N GLY A 47 16.82 41.05 -8.49
CA GLY A 47 18.16 41.53 -8.14
C GLY A 47 18.60 41.50 -6.66
N GLU A 48 19.35 40.44 -6.31
CA GLU A 48 20.66 40.46 -5.62
C GLU A 48 20.88 41.13 -4.23
N ILE A 49 22.01 40.71 -3.62
CA ILE A 49 22.71 41.29 -2.46
C ILE A 49 22.01 41.21 -1.08
N PHE A 50 22.48 40.25 -0.27
CA PHE A 50 23.38 40.65 0.82
C PHE A 50 24.74 39.97 0.60
N SER A 51 25.83 40.73 0.70
CA SER A 51 27.21 40.26 0.48
C SER A 51 28.02 40.44 1.76
N LEU A 52 28.79 39.40 2.12
CA LEU A 52 29.79 39.30 3.20
C LEU A 52 30.31 37.84 3.19
N SER A 53 31.60 37.52 3.07
CA SER A 53 32.76 38.33 2.68
C SER A 53 33.71 37.43 1.88
N SER A 54 34.41 37.96 0.87
CA SER A 54 35.40 37.22 0.07
C SER A 54 36.81 37.78 0.29
N GLN A 55 37.35 37.55 1.47
CA GLN A 55 38.78 37.72 1.77
C GLN A 55 39.26 36.53 2.62
N ASP A 56 39.88 35.57 1.95
CA ASP A 56 41.24 35.16 2.26
C ASP A 56 41.89 34.72 0.94
N GLU A 57 43.09 35.21 0.66
CA GLU A 57 43.81 34.97 -0.59
C GLU A 57 44.56 33.62 -0.55
N PHE A 58 44.87 33.04 -1.71
CA PHE A 58 45.79 31.90 -1.78
C PHE A 58 47.25 32.38 -1.70
N PRO A 59 48.01 32.08 -0.64
CA PRO A 59 49.47 32.17 -0.69
C PRO A 59 50.02 30.97 -1.47
N VAL A 60 50.30 31.14 -2.75
CA VAL A 60 51.11 30.17 -3.52
C VAL A 60 52.57 30.30 -3.06
N SER A 61 52.95 29.53 -2.04
CA SER A 61 54.35 29.38 -1.65
C SER A 61 55.00 28.27 -2.47
N LEU A 62 55.56 28.62 -3.63
CA LEU A 62 56.62 27.84 -4.25
C LEU A 62 57.78 27.72 -3.27
N HIS A 63 58.14 26.51 -2.88
CA HIS A 63 59.48 26.23 -2.39
C HIS A 63 60.03 24.99 -3.10
N GLU A 64 60.88 25.25 -4.08
CA GLU A 64 61.59 24.25 -4.86
C GLU A 64 62.85 23.84 -4.09
N SER A 65 63.00 22.53 -3.84
CA SER A 65 64.24 21.95 -3.32
C SER A 65 64.40 20.52 -3.85
N THR A 66 65.11 20.42 -4.96
CA THR A 66 65.40 19.23 -5.76
C THR A 66 66.13 18.14 -4.96
N GLU A 67 65.75 16.85 -5.12
CA GLU A 67 66.72 15.80 -5.50
C GLU A 67 66.13 14.45 -5.98
N LEU A 68 66.64 14.02 -7.15
CA LEU A 68 66.88 12.67 -7.66
C LEU A 68 65.87 11.50 -7.46
N ILE A 69 65.11 11.30 -8.54
CA ILE A 69 64.45 10.09 -9.06
C ILE A 69 65.04 8.74 -8.62
N ARG A 70 64.16 7.79 -8.25
CA ARG A 70 64.31 6.34 -8.55
C ARG A 70 62.97 5.74 -9.05
N PRO A 71 62.97 4.64 -9.84
CA PRO A 71 61.75 4.13 -10.49
C PRO A 71 60.84 3.27 -9.61
N LEU A 72 59.59 3.09 -10.07
CA LEU A 72 58.54 2.24 -9.50
C LEU A 72 58.85 0.73 -9.58
N PRO A 73 58.41 -0.07 -8.60
CA PRO A 73 57.89 -1.42 -8.83
C PRO A 73 56.36 -1.39 -9.11
N GLY A 74 55.90 -2.25 -10.00
CA GLY A 74 54.46 -2.46 -10.27
C GLY A 74 53.79 -3.45 -9.30
N PRO A 75 52.49 -3.73 -9.46
CA PRO A 75 51.78 -4.69 -8.61
C PRO A 75 52.31 -6.12 -8.83
N GLU A 76 52.64 -6.83 -7.75
CA GLU A 76 53.15 -8.19 -7.81
C GLU A 76 52.08 -9.18 -8.31
N ARG A 77 52.46 -9.99 -9.30
CA ARG A 77 51.73 -11.22 -9.66
C ARG A 77 52.36 -12.39 -8.91
N VAL A 78 51.63 -13.00 -7.99
CA VAL A 78 51.98 -14.34 -7.52
C VAL A 78 51.72 -15.32 -8.66
N ASN A 79 52.77 -16.03 -9.11
CA ASN A 79 52.72 -16.92 -10.24
C ASN A 79 53.23 -18.30 -9.82
N VAL A 80 52.39 -19.35 -9.91
CA VAL A 80 52.78 -20.70 -9.50
C VAL A 80 53.39 -21.43 -10.68
N SER A 81 54.70 -21.58 -10.64
CA SER A 81 55.45 -22.37 -11.62
C SER A 81 55.56 -23.84 -11.23
N SER A 82 55.26 -24.68 -12.22
CA SER A 82 56.15 -25.74 -12.76
C SER A 82 56.27 -27.10 -12.05
N LEU A 83 56.40 -28.24 -12.75
CA LEU A 83 56.37 -28.55 -14.21
C LEU A 83 56.17 -30.09 -14.39
N ARG A 84 55.45 -30.53 -15.45
CA ARG A 84 55.58 -31.84 -16.16
C ARG A 84 55.28 -33.14 -15.37
N SER A 85 54.98 -34.30 -15.98
CA SER A 85 54.54 -34.64 -17.36
C SER A 85 53.80 -36.00 -17.37
N ALA A 86 53.22 -36.35 -18.51
CA ALA A 86 52.50 -37.59 -18.86
C ALA A 86 53.11 -38.93 -18.41
N GLU A 87 52.25 -39.96 -18.32
CA GLU A 87 52.44 -41.26 -19.00
C GLU A 87 51.12 -42.07 -19.12
N GLU A 88 51.16 -43.25 -19.74
CA GLU A 88 50.01 -43.94 -20.35
C GLU A 88 49.55 -45.24 -19.63
N GLU A 89 48.42 -45.76 -20.11
CA GLU A 89 47.93 -47.15 -20.11
C GLU A 89 48.43 -48.28 -19.16
N LYS A 90 47.41 -49.02 -18.67
CA LYS A 90 47.25 -50.51 -18.66
C LYS A 90 47.64 -51.36 -17.43
N THR A 91 46.89 -52.47 -17.35
CA THR A 91 46.93 -53.67 -16.46
C THR A 91 46.64 -53.44 -14.97
N GLY A 92 45.97 -54.36 -14.25
CA GLY A 92 45.21 -55.56 -14.67
C GLY A 92 44.99 -56.58 -13.54
N LEU A 93 44.09 -57.56 -13.74
CA LEU A 93 43.90 -58.80 -12.93
C LEU A 93 43.25 -58.58 -11.52
N GLU A 94 42.44 -59.47 -10.92
CA GLU A 94 41.73 -60.68 -11.42
C GLU A 94 40.55 -61.09 -10.51
N GLY A 95 39.66 -61.97 -11.01
CA GLY A 95 38.67 -62.75 -10.22
C GLY A 95 37.33 -62.04 -9.89
N GLY A 96 36.18 -62.75 -9.79
CA GLY A 96 35.95 -64.17 -10.03
C GLY A 96 34.48 -64.63 -9.80
N TYR A 97 34.11 -65.72 -10.49
CA TYR A 97 32.90 -66.56 -10.45
C TYR A 97 32.33 -66.88 -9.02
N VAL A 98 31.06 -67.30 -8.79
CA VAL A 98 29.78 -67.34 -9.56
C VAL A 98 28.64 -67.83 -8.62
N THR A 99 27.40 -68.02 -9.13
CA THR A 99 26.21 -68.68 -8.51
C THR A 99 25.56 -67.98 -7.30
N GLY A 100 24.25 -68.11 -7.06
CA GLY A 100 23.19 -68.71 -7.89
C GLY A 100 21.99 -69.21 -7.05
N SER A 101 20.80 -69.29 -7.67
CA SER A 101 19.53 -69.89 -7.19
C SER A 101 18.97 -69.40 -5.83
N ASP A 102 17.74 -69.68 -5.42
CA ASP A 102 16.42 -69.70 -6.10
C ASP A 102 15.37 -69.76 -4.96
N THR A 103 14.18 -69.17 -5.13
CA THR A 103 12.89 -69.85 -4.86
C THR A 103 11.69 -68.94 -5.16
N ASN A 104 10.64 -69.54 -5.74
CA ASN A 104 9.34 -68.91 -5.91
C ASN A 104 8.48 -69.11 -4.64
N VAL A 105 7.40 -68.33 -4.51
CA VAL A 105 6.01 -68.87 -4.62
C VAL A 105 5.00 -67.73 -4.55
N SER A 106 3.98 -67.80 -5.40
CA SER A 106 2.78 -66.95 -5.40
C SER A 106 1.53 -67.80 -5.14
N VAL A 107 0.57 -67.30 -4.36
CA VAL A 107 -0.80 -67.85 -4.28
C VAL A 107 -1.80 -66.68 -4.24
N GLN A 108 -3.03 -66.92 -4.69
CA GLN A 108 -4.03 -65.89 -5.05
C GLN A 108 -5.25 -65.81 -4.10
N SER A 109 -5.88 -64.62 -4.13
CA SER A 109 -7.33 -64.33 -4.29
C SER A 109 -8.39 -64.60 -3.17
N HIS A 110 -9.53 -63.92 -3.41
CA HIS A 110 -10.90 -64.05 -2.84
C HIS A 110 -11.16 -63.27 -1.53
N HIS A 111 -12.06 -62.26 -1.57
CA HIS A 111 -13.53 -62.29 -1.36
C HIS A 111 -13.90 -62.29 0.15
N ASP A 112 -15.02 -61.70 0.63
CA ASP A 112 -16.00 -60.76 0.06
C ASP A 112 -16.69 -60.06 1.27
N SER A 113 -16.96 -58.74 1.24
CA SER A 113 -18.20 -58.06 0.81
C SER A 113 -19.37 -58.05 1.82
N LEU A 114 -20.08 -56.91 1.89
CA LEU A 114 -21.44 -56.70 2.43
C LEU A 114 -21.64 -56.89 3.97
N VAL A 115 -22.61 -56.32 4.69
CA VAL A 115 -23.52 -55.14 4.68
C VAL A 115 -24.72 -55.53 5.56
N GLU A 116 -25.27 -54.63 6.40
CA GLU A 116 -26.73 -54.56 6.66
C GLU A 116 -27.18 -53.18 7.24
N ASP A 117 -28.32 -53.13 7.94
CA ASP A 117 -29.16 -51.95 8.26
C ASP A 117 -29.52 -51.89 9.77
N ALA A 118 -30.41 -50.97 10.12
CA ALA A 118 -31.04 -50.62 11.40
C ALA A 118 -30.40 -49.41 12.12
N LYS A 119 -31.12 -48.33 12.49
CA LYS A 119 -32.50 -48.12 13.01
C LYS A 119 -32.66 -48.63 14.45
N ASP A 120 -33.41 -47.98 15.36
CA ASP A 120 -34.49 -47.00 15.16
C ASP A 120 -34.78 -46.13 16.42
N LYS A 121 -35.57 -45.05 16.25
CA LYS A 121 -36.50 -44.39 17.23
C LYS A 121 -36.02 -43.41 18.34
N GLU A 122 -37.01 -42.59 18.72
CA GLU A 122 -37.00 -41.43 19.64
C GLU A 122 -37.50 -41.78 21.06
N VAL A 123 -37.21 -40.93 22.06
CA VAL A 123 -38.09 -40.63 23.21
C VAL A 123 -37.89 -39.16 23.65
N LEU A 124 -38.98 -38.46 23.99
CA LEU A 124 -38.96 -37.13 24.65
C LEU A 124 -38.69 -37.24 26.15
N ILE A 125 -37.97 -36.26 26.73
CA ILE A 125 -38.17 -35.84 28.13
C ILE A 125 -38.25 -34.30 28.18
N GLU A 126 -39.40 -33.78 28.63
CA GLU A 126 -39.52 -32.39 29.08
C GLU A 126 -38.86 -32.20 30.46
N THR A 127 -38.48 -30.99 30.81
CA THR A 127 -38.36 -30.63 32.25
C THR A 127 -38.76 -29.18 32.49
N ARG A 128 -39.92 -28.99 33.13
CA ARG A 128 -40.45 -27.69 33.56
C ARG A 128 -40.39 -27.58 35.09
N SER A 129 -39.69 -26.57 35.59
CA SER A 129 -39.97 -25.87 36.86
C SER A 129 -39.23 -24.52 36.80
N SER A 130 -39.80 -23.34 37.04
CA SER A 130 -41.11 -22.91 37.57
C SER A 130 -41.34 -23.07 39.08
N LEU A 131 -40.84 -22.08 39.84
CA LEU A 131 -41.43 -21.41 41.02
C LEU A 131 -40.74 -20.02 41.04
N ASN A 132 -41.45 -18.88 41.02
CA ASN A 132 -42.21 -18.22 42.09
C ASN A 132 -41.37 -17.92 43.34
N GLY A 133 -41.31 -16.69 43.89
CA GLY A 133 -41.97 -15.44 43.50
C GLY A 133 -41.90 -14.40 44.64
N SER A 134 -42.63 -13.28 44.53
CA SER A 134 -42.85 -12.22 45.55
C SER A 134 -41.62 -11.38 45.98
N ASP A 135 -41.74 -10.10 46.39
CA ASP A 135 -42.74 -9.04 46.11
C ASP A 135 -42.17 -7.66 46.55
N ALA A 136 -42.95 -6.58 46.29
CA ALA A 136 -42.88 -5.25 46.94
C ALA A 136 -41.69 -4.30 46.62
N GLU A 137 -41.85 -2.97 46.66
CA GLU A 137 -43.00 -2.15 46.20
C GLU A 137 -42.57 -0.67 45.96
N ILE A 138 -43.42 0.05 45.24
CA ILE A 138 -43.62 1.52 45.15
C ILE A 138 -42.67 2.44 45.95
N VAL A 139 -41.94 3.29 45.21
CA VAL A 139 -42.08 4.76 45.33
C VAL A 139 -42.15 5.36 43.93
N ASN A 140 -43.10 6.26 43.69
CA ASN A 140 -43.24 7.03 42.45
C ASN A 140 -43.58 8.47 42.83
N GLU A 141 -42.78 9.45 42.41
CA GLU A 141 -43.08 10.85 42.68
C GLU A 141 -42.80 11.74 41.46
N ASN A 142 -43.71 12.67 41.20
CA ASN A 142 -43.69 13.57 40.04
C ASN A 142 -43.18 14.96 40.46
N ASN A 143 -42.49 15.66 39.55
CA ASN A 143 -42.79 17.04 39.13
C ASN A 143 -41.81 17.43 38.00
N ASN A 144 -42.24 17.94 36.85
CA ASN A 144 -42.85 19.24 36.53
C ASN A 144 -41.96 20.48 36.79
N ARG A 145 -41.97 21.59 36.00
CA ARG A 145 -42.28 21.87 34.57
C ARG A 145 -42.17 23.39 34.31
N ILE A 146 -41.12 23.89 33.65
CA ILE A 146 -41.01 25.25 33.02
C ILE A 146 -40.08 25.11 31.79
N VAL A 147 -40.35 25.56 30.56
CA VAL A 147 -41.49 26.25 29.90
C VAL A 147 -41.51 27.80 29.92
N GLU A 148 -40.46 28.41 29.36
CA GLU A 148 -40.50 29.69 28.59
C GLU A 148 -39.91 29.36 27.18
N ASN A 149 -40.44 29.66 25.97
CA ASN A 149 -41.35 30.68 25.40
C ASN A 149 -40.80 32.13 25.40
N LEU A 150 -40.77 32.94 24.32
CA LEU A 150 -41.05 32.81 22.85
C LEU A 150 -39.88 33.50 22.08
N ASP A 151 -39.86 33.89 20.79
CA ASP A 151 -40.73 33.91 19.57
C ASP A 151 -39.75 33.91 18.35
N SER A 152 -39.89 33.17 17.25
CA SER A 152 -40.82 33.19 16.09
C SER A 152 -40.57 34.28 15.01
N LYS A 153 -40.87 33.90 13.74
CA LYS A 153 -40.78 34.65 12.45
C LYS A 153 -39.35 34.92 11.91
N SER A 154 -38.99 34.69 10.63
CA SER A 154 -39.69 34.63 9.31
C SER A 154 -40.10 36.01 8.76
N ASP A 155 -40.10 36.32 7.44
CA ASP A 155 -40.17 35.50 6.21
C ASP A 155 -39.17 35.94 5.11
N ASP A 156 -39.13 35.19 3.98
CA ASP A 156 -38.98 35.58 2.55
C ASP A 156 -38.02 36.72 2.09
N SER A 157 -37.36 36.64 0.92
CA SER A 157 -37.88 36.10 -0.34
C SER A 157 -36.84 35.65 -1.40
N LEU A 158 -37.15 34.53 -2.07
CA LEU A 158 -37.05 34.27 -3.53
C LEU A 158 -35.72 34.34 -4.32
N VAL A 159 -35.41 33.18 -4.94
CA VAL A 159 -35.04 32.96 -6.36
C VAL A 159 -33.76 33.60 -6.95
N GLU A 160 -32.69 32.80 -7.08
CA GLU A 160 -32.18 32.26 -8.38
C GLU A 160 -31.07 31.22 -8.15
N ALA A 161 -31.28 29.95 -8.55
CA ALA A 161 -30.23 28.91 -8.55
C ALA A 161 -30.56 27.67 -9.44
N ALA A 162 -31.43 27.83 -10.45
CA ALA A 162 -31.90 26.71 -11.29
C ALA A 162 -31.08 26.56 -12.59
N LYS A 163 -29.75 26.37 -12.48
CA LYS A 163 -28.82 26.13 -13.62
C LYS A 163 -27.45 25.60 -13.13
N ASP A 164 -27.40 24.34 -12.69
CA ASP A 164 -26.12 23.60 -12.57
C ASP A 164 -26.34 22.08 -12.38
N LYS A 165 -27.03 21.45 -13.35
CA LYS A 165 -27.12 19.97 -13.44
C LYS A 165 -26.48 19.39 -14.69
N ASP A 166 -26.34 20.19 -15.75
CA ASP A 166 -25.86 19.74 -17.06
C ASP A 166 -24.36 20.00 -17.27
N ALA A 167 -23.67 20.62 -16.30
CA ALA A 167 -22.23 20.88 -16.32
C ALA A 167 -21.36 19.72 -15.77
N LEU A 168 -21.96 18.57 -15.42
CA LEU A 168 -21.26 17.48 -14.73
C LEU A 168 -20.70 16.40 -15.67
N ASP A 169 -21.24 16.26 -16.89
CA ASP A 169 -20.83 15.19 -17.83
C ASP A 169 -19.55 15.54 -18.64
N SER A 170 -19.23 16.82 -18.85
CA SER A 170 -18.11 17.25 -19.70
C SER A 170 -16.72 17.20 -19.02
N LEU A 171 -16.65 17.18 -17.68
CA LEU A 171 -15.38 17.18 -16.93
C LEU A 171 -14.72 15.79 -16.80
N VAL A 172 -15.20 14.80 -17.58
CA VAL A 172 -14.55 13.50 -17.76
C VAL A 172 -13.72 13.46 -19.05
N GLU A 173 -14.00 14.32 -20.04
CA GLU A 173 -13.44 14.20 -21.40
C GLU A 173 -12.04 14.80 -21.56
N THR A 174 -11.56 15.66 -20.65
CA THR A 174 -10.17 16.16 -20.71
C THR A 174 -9.16 15.15 -20.14
N ARG A 175 -9.03 14.00 -20.80
CA ARG A 175 -7.75 13.28 -20.89
C ARG A 175 -6.96 13.92 -22.02
N SER A 176 -5.99 14.76 -21.68
CA SER A 176 -5.11 15.40 -22.66
C SER A 176 -4.31 14.36 -23.44
N SER A 177 -4.33 14.46 -24.76
CA SER A 177 -3.51 13.65 -25.66
C SER A 177 -2.01 13.95 -25.47
N SER A 178 -1.26 12.93 -25.06
CA SER A 178 0.12 12.76 -25.53
C SER A 178 0.06 11.98 -26.84
N ASN A 179 0.65 12.53 -27.92
CA ASN A 179 0.63 11.85 -29.21
C ASN A 179 1.60 10.66 -29.21
N GLU A 180 1.06 9.45 -29.18
CA GLU A 180 1.76 8.26 -29.64
C GLU A 180 1.01 7.71 -30.87
N SER A 181 1.67 7.73 -32.02
CA SER A 181 1.11 7.27 -33.29
C SER A 181 1.23 5.76 -33.40
N TYR A 182 0.25 5.03 -32.87
CA TYR A 182 0.13 3.60 -33.15
C TYR A 182 -0.38 3.41 -34.58
N VAL A 183 0.35 2.61 -35.37
CA VAL A 183 -0.04 2.25 -36.75
C VAL A 183 -0.76 0.91 -36.68
N ASP A 184 -1.95 0.82 -37.29
CA ASP A 184 -2.66 -0.45 -37.40
C ASP A 184 -1.84 -1.46 -38.21
N ILE A 185 -1.56 -2.61 -37.59
CA ILE A 185 -1.15 -3.83 -38.29
C ILE A 185 -2.24 -4.87 -38.00
N VAL A 186 -2.93 -5.27 -39.06
CA VAL A 186 -3.93 -6.34 -39.03
C VAL A 186 -3.22 -7.65 -39.40
N GLU A 187 -3.20 -8.60 -38.48
CA GLU A 187 -2.87 -10.00 -38.78
C GLU A 187 -3.65 -10.93 -37.84
N ASP A 188 -4.00 -12.12 -38.34
CA ASP A 188 -5.13 -12.91 -37.86
C ASP A 188 -4.71 -14.32 -37.38
N ALA A 189 -5.66 -15.03 -36.76
CA ALA A 189 -5.67 -16.49 -36.51
C ALA A 189 -4.61 -17.16 -35.59
N ASP A 190 -3.32 -16.78 -35.55
CA ASP A 190 -2.28 -17.64 -34.91
C ASP A 190 -2.31 -17.71 -33.37
N ILE A 191 -2.99 -16.76 -32.71
CA ILE A 191 -3.02 -16.58 -31.24
C ILE A 191 -3.51 -17.83 -30.47
N VAL A 192 -4.29 -18.71 -31.10
CA VAL A 192 -4.82 -19.92 -30.44
C VAL A 192 -3.72 -20.92 -30.08
N ASN A 193 -2.65 -20.99 -30.88
CA ASN A 193 -1.64 -22.06 -30.78
C ASN A 193 -0.53 -21.76 -29.76
N GLU A 194 -0.19 -20.48 -29.57
CA GLU A 194 0.76 -20.06 -28.53
C GLU A 194 0.24 -20.28 -27.11
N ASN A 195 -1.07 -20.10 -26.89
CA ASN A 195 -1.67 -20.20 -25.56
C ASN A 195 -1.51 -21.60 -24.95
N ASN A 196 -1.63 -22.68 -25.74
CA ASN A 196 -1.37 -24.04 -25.24
C ASN A 196 0.10 -24.26 -24.87
N ARG A 197 1.05 -23.75 -25.67
CA ARG A 197 2.49 -23.82 -25.36
C ARG A 197 2.85 -23.03 -24.10
N ASN A 198 2.21 -21.88 -23.89
CA ASN A 198 2.42 -21.07 -22.69
C ASN A 198 1.93 -21.78 -21.41
N VAL A 199 0.88 -22.61 -21.49
CA VAL A 199 0.42 -23.45 -20.37
C VAL A 199 1.45 -24.53 -20.02
N GLU A 200 2.04 -25.22 -20.99
CA GLU A 200 3.10 -26.22 -20.73
C GLU A 200 4.41 -25.57 -20.22
N ILE A 201 4.75 -24.37 -20.71
CA ILE A 201 5.94 -23.63 -20.25
C ILE A 201 5.78 -23.13 -18.80
N LEU A 202 4.55 -22.89 -18.32
CA LEU A 202 4.29 -22.36 -16.98
C LEU A 202 4.75 -23.29 -15.82
N GLU A 203 4.71 -24.61 -15.99
CA GLU A 203 5.24 -25.54 -14.97
C GLU A 203 6.78 -25.47 -14.84
N SER A 204 7.49 -24.95 -15.84
CA SER A 204 8.96 -24.95 -15.88
C SER A 204 9.64 -23.71 -15.28
N ARG A 205 8.92 -22.57 -15.19
CA ARG A 205 9.53 -21.26 -14.89
C ARG A 205 9.41 -20.80 -13.43
N SER A 206 8.57 -21.45 -12.63
CA SER A 206 8.13 -20.92 -11.32
C SER A 206 9.14 -21.07 -10.17
N VAL A 207 10.11 -21.98 -10.28
CA VAL A 207 11.08 -22.25 -9.21
C VAL A 207 12.29 -21.32 -9.28
N ASP A 208 12.69 -20.87 -10.48
CA ASP A 208 14.03 -20.31 -10.68
C ASP A 208 14.16 -18.79 -10.46
N SER A 209 13.06 -18.04 -10.48
CA SER A 209 13.03 -16.59 -10.18
C SER A 209 13.33 -16.24 -8.73
N LEU A 210 13.12 -17.17 -7.80
CA LEU A 210 13.20 -16.95 -6.36
C LEU A 210 14.61 -16.53 -5.90
N SER A 211 14.69 -15.59 -4.95
CA SER A 211 15.98 -15.10 -4.43
C SER A 211 16.81 -16.22 -3.77
N PRO A 212 18.16 -16.15 -3.79
CA PRO A 212 19.02 -17.13 -3.10
C PRO A 212 18.85 -17.19 -1.57
N GLU A 213 18.08 -16.30 -0.95
CA GLU A 213 17.68 -16.41 0.45
C GLU A 213 16.32 -17.10 0.57
N VAL A 214 15.35 -16.77 -0.29
CA VAL A 214 14.05 -17.46 -0.38
C VAL A 214 14.26 -18.96 -0.70
N LYS A 215 15.09 -19.28 -1.71
CA LYS A 215 15.49 -20.66 -2.06
C LYS A 215 16.24 -21.42 -0.95
N ARG A 216 16.80 -20.71 0.06
CA ARG A 216 17.48 -21.33 1.23
C ARG A 216 16.57 -21.52 2.44
N VAL A 217 15.53 -20.71 2.57
CA VAL A 217 14.57 -20.77 3.68
C VAL A 217 13.40 -21.70 3.35
N MET A 218 13.01 -21.78 2.07
CA MET A 218 11.80 -22.49 1.65
C MET A 218 12.08 -23.84 1.00
N ASN A 219 11.45 -24.88 1.57
CA ASN A 219 11.16 -26.11 0.85
C ASN A 219 9.89 -25.88 0.00
N VAL A 220 9.98 -25.02 -1.02
CA VAL A 220 8.83 -24.44 -1.75
C VAL A 220 7.95 -25.54 -2.34
N SER A 221 6.63 -25.37 -2.26
CA SER A 221 5.66 -26.13 -3.05
C SER A 221 6.08 -26.18 -4.53
N LYS A 222 6.02 -27.37 -5.15
CA LYS A 222 6.35 -27.55 -6.59
C LYS A 222 5.52 -26.65 -7.52
N SER A 223 4.41 -26.09 -7.04
CA SER A 223 3.58 -25.15 -7.79
C SER A 223 4.19 -23.74 -7.92
N GLY A 224 5.23 -23.39 -7.15
CA GLY A 224 5.81 -22.03 -7.13
C GLY A 224 4.89 -20.93 -6.59
N VAL A 225 3.75 -21.32 -6.01
CA VAL A 225 2.79 -20.43 -5.34
C VAL A 225 2.91 -20.62 -3.83
N VAL A 226 3.03 -19.50 -3.11
CA VAL A 226 3.11 -19.43 -1.64
C VAL A 226 1.73 -19.12 -1.08
N SER A 227 1.18 -20.03 -0.28
CA SER A 227 -0.11 -19.85 0.41
C SER A 227 -0.02 -18.87 1.59
N VAL A 228 -1.17 -18.36 2.06
CA VAL A 228 -1.25 -17.51 3.27
C VAL A 228 -0.62 -18.19 4.49
N ALA A 229 -0.79 -19.50 4.65
CA ALA A 229 -0.17 -20.27 5.72
C ALA A 229 1.37 -20.32 5.61
N GLU A 230 1.91 -20.47 4.39
CA GLU A 230 3.37 -20.39 4.15
C GLU A 230 3.91 -18.97 4.36
N MET A 231 3.17 -17.93 3.94
CA MET A 231 3.53 -16.52 4.22
C MET A 231 3.59 -16.25 5.74
N MET A 232 2.64 -16.77 6.51
CA MET A 232 2.67 -16.69 7.98
C MET A 232 3.86 -17.45 8.55
N ASN A 233 4.17 -18.65 8.05
CA ASN A 233 5.35 -19.41 8.46
C ASN A 233 6.65 -18.66 8.18
N LEU A 234 6.80 -18.01 7.02
CA LEU A 234 7.95 -17.16 6.68
C LEU A 234 8.08 -15.98 7.65
N LEU A 235 6.96 -15.31 7.99
CA LEU A 235 6.92 -14.22 8.95
C LEU A 235 7.23 -14.68 10.39
N HIS A 236 6.89 -15.92 10.76
CA HIS A 236 7.29 -16.52 12.04
C HIS A 236 8.78 -16.90 12.04
N GLN A 237 9.31 -17.41 10.92
CA GLN A 237 10.71 -17.75 10.76
C GLN A 237 11.63 -16.53 10.80
N SER A 238 11.33 -15.43 10.10
CA SER A 238 12.21 -14.24 10.15
C SER A 238 12.29 -13.62 11.55
N ARG A 239 11.19 -13.68 12.31
CA ARG A 239 11.15 -13.25 13.72
C ARG A 239 11.98 -14.15 14.67
N SER A 240 12.28 -15.40 14.28
CA SER A 240 13.11 -16.33 15.08
C SER A 240 14.56 -16.42 14.61
N THR A 241 14.85 -16.21 13.31
CA THR A 241 16.22 -16.18 12.78
C THR A 241 16.97 -14.87 13.08
N HIS A 242 16.27 -13.79 13.44
CA HIS A 242 16.86 -12.59 14.05
C HIS A 242 17.34 -12.86 15.50
N VAL A 243 18.36 -13.73 15.62
CA VAL A 243 19.15 -13.92 16.83
C VAL A 243 19.99 -12.65 17.05
N SER A 244 19.65 -11.88 18.08
CA SER A 244 20.25 -10.57 18.33
C SER A 244 21.79 -10.66 18.46
N LEU A 245 22.49 -10.03 17.52
CA LEU A 245 23.94 -9.83 17.59
C LEU A 245 24.23 -8.94 18.80
N LYS A 246 24.73 -9.52 19.90
CA LYS A 246 25.01 -8.82 21.18
C LYS A 246 25.81 -7.53 20.96
N MET A 247 25.10 -6.40 20.90
CA MET A 247 25.69 -5.09 20.74
C MET A 247 26.58 -4.80 21.95
N LYS A 248 27.89 -4.66 21.74
CA LYS A 248 28.87 -4.51 22.83
C LYS A 248 28.57 -3.33 23.77
N ARG A 249 27.89 -2.29 23.27
CA ARG A 249 27.20 -1.24 24.05
C ARG A 249 25.95 -0.78 23.28
N PRO A 250 24.71 -1.10 23.72
CA PRO A 250 23.50 -0.54 23.12
C PRO A 250 23.36 0.95 23.45
N SER A 251 22.88 1.76 22.53
CA SER A 251 22.49 3.16 22.80
C SER A 251 21.11 3.24 23.44
N ALA A 252 20.71 4.42 23.92
CA ALA A 252 19.38 4.64 24.51
C ALA A 252 18.24 4.25 23.56
N VAL A 253 18.37 4.52 22.25
CA VAL A 253 17.39 4.10 21.23
C VAL A 253 17.32 2.57 21.11
N ASP A 254 18.48 1.90 21.11
CA ASP A 254 18.54 0.44 21.02
C ASP A 254 17.92 -0.20 22.30
N GLN A 255 18.08 0.44 23.47
CA GLN A 255 17.41 0.05 24.73
C GLN A 255 15.89 0.27 24.67
N GLU A 256 15.40 1.37 24.10
CA GLU A 256 13.95 1.58 23.92
C GLU A 256 13.32 0.57 22.96
N LEU A 257 14.04 0.14 21.92
CA LEU A 257 13.60 -0.91 21.00
C LEU A 257 13.55 -2.29 21.68
N LEU A 258 14.57 -2.66 22.45
CA LEU A 258 14.57 -3.91 23.23
C LEU A 258 13.45 -3.94 24.29
N TYR A 259 13.20 -2.81 24.96
CA TYR A 259 12.04 -2.65 25.85
C TYR A 259 10.73 -2.81 25.08
N ALA A 260 10.56 -2.14 23.93
CA ALA A 260 9.36 -2.26 23.11
C ALA A 260 9.12 -3.70 22.65
N ARG A 261 10.17 -4.41 22.19
CA ARG A 261 10.12 -5.82 21.80
C ARG A 261 9.58 -6.70 22.93
N ASN A 262 10.21 -6.63 24.11
CA ASN A 262 9.77 -7.36 25.31
C ASN A 262 8.30 -7.07 25.66
N GLN A 263 7.89 -5.80 25.60
CA GLN A 263 6.52 -5.37 25.94
C GLN A 263 5.47 -5.80 24.90
N ILE A 264 5.86 -6.04 23.65
CA ILE A 264 4.98 -6.56 22.58
C ILE A 264 4.95 -8.10 22.58
N GLU A 265 6.03 -8.76 23.01
CA GLU A 265 6.06 -10.21 23.23
C GLU A 265 5.23 -10.60 24.46
N ASN A 266 5.24 -9.79 25.52
CA ASN A 266 4.51 -10.01 26.77
C ASN A 266 3.28 -9.09 26.91
N SER A 267 2.55 -8.83 25.81
CA SER A 267 1.36 -7.96 25.83
C SER A 267 0.21 -8.61 26.65
N PRO A 268 -0.46 -7.87 27.57
CA PRO A 268 -1.62 -8.39 28.30
C PRO A 268 -2.78 -8.71 27.34
N MET A 269 -3.60 -9.71 27.70
CA MET A 269 -4.71 -10.15 26.85
C MET A 269 -5.80 -9.07 26.72
N VAL A 270 -6.26 -8.83 25.49
CA VAL A 270 -7.36 -7.90 25.18
C VAL A 270 -8.57 -8.71 24.74
N GLU A 271 -9.50 -8.95 25.67
CA GLU A 271 -10.75 -9.68 25.40
C GLU A 271 -11.72 -8.86 24.53
N ASN A 272 -11.91 -7.59 24.87
CA ASN A 272 -12.79 -6.67 24.17
C ASN A 272 -12.12 -5.30 24.02
N ASP A 273 -12.31 -4.65 22.87
CA ASP A 273 -11.87 -3.28 22.62
C ASP A 273 -12.97 -2.53 21.86
N HIS A 274 -13.32 -1.32 22.30
CA HIS A 274 -14.42 -0.54 21.74
C HIS A 274 -14.13 0.01 20.32
N LEU A 275 -12.88 0.00 19.88
CA LEU A 275 -12.45 0.50 18.57
C LEU A 275 -11.98 -0.63 17.65
N LEU A 276 -11.46 -1.73 18.17
CA LEU A 276 -10.76 -2.78 17.43
C LEU A 276 -11.51 -4.14 17.51
N HIS A 277 -12.04 -4.63 16.40
CA HIS A 277 -12.71 -5.94 16.34
C HIS A 277 -11.67 -7.08 16.29
N GLY A 278 -11.50 -7.80 17.40
CA GLY A 278 -10.49 -8.85 17.58
C GLY A 278 -10.29 -9.82 16.39
N PRO A 279 -11.36 -10.42 15.82
CA PRO A 279 -11.27 -11.32 14.67
C PRO A 279 -10.65 -10.76 13.38
N LEU A 280 -10.39 -9.45 13.28
CA LEU A 280 -9.61 -8.85 12.18
C LEU A 280 -8.11 -9.04 12.31
N TYR A 281 -7.60 -9.43 13.49
CA TYR A 281 -6.17 -9.43 13.78
C TYR A 281 -5.64 -10.84 14.06
N TRP A 282 -4.40 -11.12 13.63
CA TRP A 282 -3.69 -12.33 14.05
C TRP A 282 -3.44 -12.36 15.56
N ASN A 283 -3.20 -11.17 16.15
CA ASN A 283 -3.15 -11.00 17.61
C ASN A 283 -3.45 -9.53 17.98
N LEU A 284 -4.68 -9.26 18.43
CA LEU A 284 -5.13 -7.92 18.84
C LEU A 284 -4.25 -7.33 19.96
N SER A 285 -3.92 -8.12 20.97
CA SER A 285 -3.12 -7.71 22.13
C SER A 285 -1.75 -7.16 21.72
N ARG A 286 -1.03 -7.90 20.87
CA ARG A 286 0.30 -7.53 20.37
C ARG A 286 0.23 -6.34 19.42
N PHE A 287 -0.77 -6.27 18.54
CA PHE A 287 -1.00 -5.10 17.69
C PHE A 287 -1.24 -3.83 18.51
N LYS A 288 -2.24 -3.85 19.41
CA LYS A 288 -2.60 -2.70 20.26
C LYS A 288 -1.41 -2.23 21.10
N ARG A 289 -0.71 -3.15 21.77
CA ARG A 289 0.45 -2.82 22.61
C ARG A 289 1.59 -2.22 21.79
N SER A 290 1.86 -2.75 20.59
CA SER A 290 2.87 -2.21 19.67
C SER A 290 2.50 -0.82 19.15
N TYR A 291 1.22 -0.58 18.87
CA TYR A 291 0.69 0.69 18.40
C TYR A 291 0.77 1.79 19.48
N GLU A 292 0.42 1.48 20.73
CA GLU A 292 0.59 2.41 21.87
C GLU A 292 2.06 2.77 22.14
N LEU A 293 2.98 1.80 21.95
CA LEU A 293 4.42 2.03 22.02
C LEU A 293 4.91 2.88 20.84
N MET A 294 4.36 2.71 19.63
CA MET A 294 4.65 3.59 18.49
C MET A 294 4.24 5.04 18.79
N GLU A 295 2.99 5.27 19.23
CA GLU A 295 2.45 6.60 19.52
C GLU A 295 3.29 7.36 20.55
N THR A 296 3.84 6.65 21.55
CA THR A 296 4.59 7.25 22.66
C THR A 296 6.10 7.35 22.40
N LYS A 297 6.73 6.32 21.81
CA LYS A 297 8.19 6.25 21.62
C LYS A 297 8.69 6.74 20.28
N LEU A 298 8.08 6.30 19.16
CA LEU A 298 8.67 6.41 17.83
C LEU A 298 9.13 7.85 17.52
N LYS A 299 10.41 7.97 17.13
CA LYS A 299 10.98 9.18 16.52
C LYS A 299 11.65 8.82 15.19
N VAL A 300 11.33 9.58 14.17
CA VAL A 300 11.86 9.50 12.81
C VAL A 300 12.70 10.73 12.51
N TYR A 301 13.93 10.55 12.04
CA TYR A 301 14.68 11.62 11.38
C TYR A 301 14.39 11.58 9.87
N ILE A 302 14.16 12.74 9.27
CA ILE A 302 13.95 12.86 7.81
C ILE A 302 15.18 13.55 7.23
N TYR A 303 15.88 12.88 6.31
CA TYR A 303 16.96 13.52 5.54
C TYR A 303 16.43 14.72 4.75
N ARG A 304 17.28 15.73 4.55
CA ARG A 304 16.90 16.99 3.86
C ARG A 304 17.47 17.08 2.45
N GLU A 305 18.35 16.16 2.14
CA GLU A 305 19.11 16.06 0.91
C GLU A 305 18.28 15.46 -0.24
N GLY A 306 18.81 15.54 -1.45
CA GLY A 306 18.13 15.11 -2.68
C GLY A 306 17.36 16.26 -3.35
N LYS A 307 17.36 16.26 -4.68
CA LYS A 307 16.74 17.33 -5.49
C LYS A 307 15.27 17.04 -5.77
N ARG A 308 14.44 18.09 -5.79
CA ARG A 308 13.10 18.04 -6.38
C ARG A 308 13.22 17.87 -7.92
N PRO A 309 12.24 17.22 -8.58
CA PRO A 309 10.98 16.74 -8.02
C PRO A 309 11.06 15.35 -7.35
N VAL A 310 12.04 14.50 -7.70
CA VAL A 310 12.19 13.13 -7.18
C VAL A 310 12.14 13.08 -5.64
N PHE A 311 12.92 13.93 -4.99
CA PHE A 311 12.93 14.05 -3.54
C PHE A 311 12.00 15.16 -3.06
N HIS A 312 11.42 14.93 -1.89
CA HIS A 312 10.66 15.90 -1.10
C HIS A 312 9.35 16.45 -1.67
N LYS A 313 8.89 16.06 -2.87
CA LYS A 313 7.64 16.52 -3.49
C LYS A 313 6.56 15.44 -3.40
N PRO A 314 5.54 15.56 -2.52
CA PRO A 314 4.49 14.54 -2.39
C PRO A 314 3.50 14.58 -3.57
N VAL A 315 3.35 13.46 -4.29
CA VAL A 315 2.29 13.27 -5.30
C VAL A 315 1.01 12.76 -4.62
N LEU A 316 -0.05 13.56 -4.63
CA LEU A 316 -1.26 13.30 -3.84
C LEU A 316 -2.45 12.76 -4.66
N LYS A 317 -2.28 12.57 -5.98
CA LYS A 317 -3.33 12.18 -6.93
C LYS A 317 -2.82 11.05 -7.83
N GLY A 318 -3.70 10.11 -8.19
CA GLY A 318 -3.39 8.94 -8.99
C GLY A 318 -3.54 7.65 -8.18
N ILE A 319 -3.10 6.53 -8.75
CA ILE A 319 -3.11 5.21 -8.10
C ILE A 319 -1.97 5.09 -7.06
N TYR A 320 -0.77 5.56 -7.43
CA TYR A 320 0.41 5.65 -6.56
C TYR A 320 0.35 6.79 -5.52
N ALA A 321 -0.83 7.26 -5.13
CA ALA A 321 -0.94 8.42 -4.22
C ALA A 321 -0.40 8.15 -2.80
N SER A 322 -0.33 6.88 -2.40
CA SER A 322 0.04 6.46 -1.04
C SER A 322 1.41 6.97 -0.58
N GLU A 323 2.44 6.94 -1.45
CA GLU A 323 3.78 7.44 -1.11
C GLU A 323 3.78 8.95 -0.82
N GLY A 324 3.09 9.77 -1.62
CA GLY A 324 3.00 11.20 -1.41
C GLY A 324 2.10 11.59 -0.24
N TRP A 325 1.03 10.85 0.01
CA TRP A 325 0.19 11.07 1.19
C TRP A 325 0.96 10.76 2.48
N PHE A 326 1.65 9.62 2.55
CA PHE A 326 2.54 9.28 3.66
C PHE A 326 3.64 10.34 3.84
N MET A 327 4.37 10.68 2.78
CA MET A 327 5.48 11.65 2.82
C MET A 327 5.02 13.01 3.36
N ARG A 328 3.84 13.50 2.95
CA ARG A 328 3.27 14.76 3.42
C ARG A 328 2.89 14.69 4.90
N GLN A 329 2.22 13.63 5.34
CA GLN A 329 1.73 13.52 6.71
C GLN A 329 2.85 13.28 7.71
N LEU A 330 3.84 12.44 7.38
CA LEU A 330 5.02 12.25 8.20
C LEU A 330 5.74 13.58 8.41
N LYS A 331 6.00 14.34 7.34
CA LYS A 331 6.66 15.68 7.42
C LYS A 331 5.87 16.72 8.22
N ALA A 332 4.55 16.57 8.33
CA ALA A 332 3.69 17.44 9.13
C ALA A 332 3.56 17.00 10.61
N SER A 333 3.98 15.78 10.95
CA SER A 333 3.82 15.21 12.29
C SER A 333 4.77 15.85 13.30
N LYS A 334 4.20 16.47 14.34
CA LYS A 334 4.92 16.94 15.53
C LYS A 334 5.24 15.81 16.52
N THR A 335 4.54 14.67 16.42
CA THR A 335 4.67 13.53 17.34
C THR A 335 5.84 12.63 16.95
N PHE A 336 5.97 12.34 15.65
CA PHE A 336 6.91 11.35 15.13
C PHE A 336 8.22 11.95 14.62
N VAL A 337 8.25 13.19 14.10
CA VAL A 337 9.49 13.74 13.53
C VAL A 337 10.39 14.35 14.61
N THR A 338 11.66 13.93 14.66
CA THR A 338 12.71 14.60 15.44
C THR A 338 13.67 15.38 14.56
N LYS A 339 14.18 16.51 15.10
CA LYS A 339 15.31 17.25 14.53
C LYS A 339 16.66 16.72 15.00
N ASN A 340 16.70 15.89 16.05
CA ASN A 340 17.91 15.32 16.62
C ASN A 340 18.05 13.85 16.18
N PRO A 341 18.95 13.52 15.24
CA PRO A 341 19.08 12.15 14.74
C PRO A 341 19.59 11.16 15.81
N ARG A 342 20.19 11.63 16.93
CA ARG A 342 20.58 10.75 18.05
C ARG A 342 19.38 10.21 18.85
N GLN A 343 18.18 10.73 18.62
CA GLN A 343 16.92 10.27 19.22
C GLN A 343 16.08 9.45 18.24
N ALA A 344 16.52 9.30 16.98
CA ALA A 344 15.74 8.63 15.96
C ALA A 344 15.85 7.11 16.08
N HIS A 345 14.72 6.44 16.05
CA HIS A 345 14.60 4.98 15.93
C HIS A 345 14.69 4.54 14.46
N LEU A 346 14.34 5.47 13.56
CA LEU A 346 14.21 5.27 12.12
C LEU A 346 14.65 6.50 11.32
N PHE A 347 15.21 6.28 10.14
CA PHE A 347 15.68 7.30 9.21
C PHE A 347 14.92 7.22 7.87
N TYR A 348 14.11 8.23 7.56
CA TYR A 348 13.30 8.24 6.34
C TYR A 348 14.07 8.79 5.13
N LEU A 349 14.07 8.03 4.03
CA LEU A 349 14.58 8.39 2.71
C LEU A 349 13.42 8.97 1.86
N PRO A 350 13.30 10.31 1.69
CA PRO A 350 12.05 10.95 1.25
C PRO A 350 11.96 11.12 -0.27
N PHE A 351 12.22 10.06 -1.03
CA PHE A 351 11.99 10.02 -2.48
C PHE A 351 10.56 9.60 -2.83
N SER A 352 10.20 9.75 -4.09
CA SER A 352 8.97 9.25 -4.72
C SER A 352 9.42 8.45 -5.93
N SER A 353 9.05 7.16 -5.98
CA SER A 353 9.46 6.26 -7.07
C SER A 353 8.76 6.64 -8.36
N LYS A 354 7.47 7.03 -8.29
CA LYS A 354 6.78 7.67 -9.41
C LYS A 354 7.52 8.90 -9.92
N MET A 355 8.00 9.79 -9.04
CA MET A 355 8.71 11.00 -9.49
C MET A 355 10.14 10.71 -9.96
N LEU A 356 10.73 9.57 -9.60
CA LEU A 356 12.01 9.09 -10.13
C LEU A 356 11.83 8.69 -11.60
N GLU A 357 10.82 7.87 -11.90
CA GLU A 357 10.40 7.51 -13.26
C GLU A 357 10.07 8.77 -14.09
N GLU A 358 9.09 9.57 -13.68
CA GLU A 358 8.62 10.78 -14.39
C GLU A 358 9.71 11.84 -14.64
N SER A 359 10.89 11.72 -14.00
CA SER A 359 12.00 12.68 -14.16
C SER A 359 13.22 12.13 -14.92
N LEU A 360 13.38 10.81 -15.01
CA LEU A 360 14.63 10.19 -15.46
C LEU A 360 14.44 9.05 -16.47
N TYR A 361 13.28 8.39 -16.52
CA TYR A 361 13.12 7.27 -17.44
C TYR A 361 13.24 7.72 -18.89
N VAL A 362 13.88 6.88 -19.72
CA VAL A 362 14.04 7.11 -21.15
C VAL A 362 13.07 6.18 -21.89
N PRO A 363 11.99 6.71 -22.51
CA PRO A 363 11.03 5.89 -23.24
C PRO A 363 11.69 5.00 -24.30
N GLY A 364 11.24 3.75 -24.39
CA GLY A 364 11.81 2.75 -25.31
C GLY A 364 13.19 2.21 -24.93
N SER A 365 13.79 2.62 -23.80
CA SER A 365 15.11 2.10 -23.37
C SER A 365 15.07 0.72 -22.74
N HIS A 366 13.88 0.28 -22.27
CA HIS A 366 13.68 -0.97 -21.52
C HIS A 366 14.68 -1.19 -20.36
N SER A 367 15.14 -0.11 -19.72
CA SER A 367 16.20 -0.14 -18.70
C SER A 367 15.92 0.85 -17.57
N ASP A 368 15.95 0.37 -16.32
CA ASP A 368 15.84 1.16 -15.08
C ASP A 368 17.20 1.61 -14.50
N LYS A 369 18.31 1.20 -15.12
CA LYS A 369 19.68 1.37 -14.60
C LYS A 369 20.02 2.80 -14.18
N ASN A 370 19.49 3.81 -14.87
CA ASN A 370 19.73 5.22 -14.55
C ASN A 370 18.88 5.73 -13.36
N LEU A 371 17.71 5.13 -13.12
CA LEU A 371 16.93 5.35 -11.89
C LEU A 371 17.69 4.73 -10.69
N VAL A 372 18.17 3.49 -10.84
CA VAL A 372 18.98 2.77 -9.85
C VAL A 372 20.27 3.53 -9.52
N GLU A 373 21.03 3.96 -10.52
CA GLU A 373 22.27 4.73 -10.34
C GLU A 373 22.01 6.10 -9.70
N PHE A 374 20.88 6.76 -9.99
CA PHE A 374 20.50 8.01 -9.32
C PHE A 374 20.22 7.80 -7.83
N LEU A 375 19.51 6.72 -7.46
CA LEU A 375 19.29 6.35 -6.06
C LEU A 375 20.60 5.94 -5.36
N LYS A 376 21.51 5.23 -6.04
CA LYS A 376 22.86 4.92 -5.54
C LYS A 376 23.64 6.20 -5.21
N ASN A 377 23.75 7.15 -6.15
CA ASN A 377 24.50 8.39 -5.91
C ASN A 377 23.88 9.25 -4.78
N TYR A 378 22.57 9.18 -4.59
CA TYR A 378 21.92 9.76 -3.41
C TYR A 378 22.37 9.08 -2.11
N LEU A 379 22.45 7.74 -2.07
CA LEU A 379 22.95 7.00 -0.90
C LEU A 379 24.44 7.23 -0.64
N ASP A 380 25.28 7.32 -1.67
CA ASP A 380 26.71 7.63 -1.55
C ASP A 380 26.93 9.02 -0.89
N MET A 381 26.06 9.99 -1.21
CA MET A 381 26.02 11.29 -0.55
C MET A 381 25.46 11.21 0.90
N ILE A 382 24.47 10.35 1.18
CA ILE A 382 23.94 10.17 2.55
C ILE A 382 24.98 9.49 3.45
N SER A 383 25.65 8.44 2.97
CA SER A 383 26.62 7.63 3.72
C SER A 383 27.91 8.37 4.02
N SER A 384 28.39 9.19 3.08
CA SER A 384 29.54 10.09 3.29
C SER A 384 29.21 11.25 4.24
N LYS A 385 28.00 11.82 4.18
CA LYS A 385 27.58 12.94 5.03
C LYS A 385 27.12 12.53 6.43
N TYR A 386 26.59 11.32 6.61
CA TYR A 386 25.95 10.90 7.85
C TYR A 386 26.35 9.48 8.29
N HIS A 387 27.14 9.41 9.36
CA HIS A 387 27.56 8.15 10.02
C HIS A 387 26.41 7.20 10.41
N PHE A 388 25.17 7.68 10.49
CA PHE A 388 23.99 6.86 10.81
C PHE A 388 23.77 5.72 9.80
N TRP A 389 23.93 5.96 8.49
CA TRP A 389 23.85 4.89 7.49
C TRP A 389 24.94 3.83 7.73
N ASN A 390 26.17 4.28 8.00
CA ASN A 390 27.32 3.41 8.20
C ASN A 390 27.28 2.64 9.55
N LYS A 391 26.47 3.09 10.53
CA LYS A 391 26.25 2.38 11.81
C LYS A 391 25.53 1.04 11.59
N THR A 392 24.62 0.98 10.62
CA THR A 392 23.64 -0.11 10.45
C THR A 392 23.65 -0.74 9.06
N GLY A 393 24.40 -0.16 8.11
CA GLY A 393 24.31 -0.50 6.70
C GLY A 393 22.95 -0.11 6.09
N GLY A 394 22.19 0.78 6.73
CA GLY A 394 20.85 1.19 6.29
C GLY A 394 19.68 0.38 6.85
N SER A 395 19.85 -0.49 7.85
CA SER A 395 18.74 -1.30 8.41
C SER A 395 17.82 -0.54 9.38
N ASP A 396 18.26 0.60 9.94
CA ASP A 396 17.38 1.56 10.60
C ASP A 396 16.86 2.66 9.65
N HIS A 397 17.04 2.47 8.34
CA HIS A 397 16.51 3.35 7.30
C HIS A 397 15.28 2.73 6.64
N PHE A 398 14.38 3.59 6.16
CA PHE A 398 13.19 3.16 5.46
C PHE A 398 12.78 4.09 4.32
N LEU A 399 12.04 3.52 3.37
CA LEU A 399 11.46 4.20 2.22
C LEU A 399 9.98 3.81 2.08
N VAL A 400 9.23 4.64 1.37
CA VAL A 400 7.82 4.40 1.04
C VAL A 400 7.63 4.73 -0.43
N ALA A 401 7.40 3.71 -1.26
CA ALA A 401 7.36 3.80 -2.70
C ALA A 401 6.23 2.90 -3.25
N CYS A 402 5.40 3.44 -4.14
CA CYS A 402 4.17 2.77 -4.58
C CYS A 402 4.12 2.47 -6.09
N HIS A 403 5.04 3.03 -6.88
CA HIS A 403 5.15 2.73 -8.30
C HIS A 403 5.57 1.27 -8.55
N ASP A 404 5.13 0.71 -9.68
CA ASP A 404 5.34 -0.69 -10.07
C ASP A 404 6.82 -1.13 -10.01
N TRP A 405 7.74 -0.24 -10.43
CA TRP A 405 9.19 -0.49 -10.48
C TRP A 405 9.94 -0.32 -9.16
N ALA A 406 9.27 0.16 -8.11
CA ALA A 406 9.88 0.39 -6.79
C ALA A 406 10.65 -0.82 -6.20
N PRO A 407 10.24 -2.10 -6.41
CA PRO A 407 11.04 -3.24 -6.01
C PRO A 407 12.40 -3.29 -6.71
N SER A 408 12.45 -3.09 -8.04
CA SER A 408 13.70 -3.13 -8.83
C SER A 408 14.63 -1.96 -8.48
N GLU A 409 14.10 -0.74 -8.49
CA GLU A 409 14.81 0.50 -8.09
C GLU A 409 15.55 0.37 -6.75
N THR A 410 14.96 -0.38 -5.81
CA THR A 410 15.46 -0.54 -4.45
C THR A 410 16.18 -1.86 -4.18
N ARG A 411 16.11 -2.85 -5.10
CA ARG A 411 16.59 -4.24 -4.91
C ARG A 411 18.08 -4.34 -4.61
N GLN A 412 18.90 -3.41 -5.12
CA GLN A 412 20.35 -3.43 -4.95
C GLN A 412 20.81 -2.58 -3.75
N TYR A 413 20.82 -1.25 -3.89
CA TYR A 413 21.47 -0.37 -2.92
C TYR A 413 20.62 -0.02 -1.68
N MET A 414 19.31 -0.28 -1.72
CA MET A 414 18.38 -0.09 -0.58
C MET A 414 17.89 -1.43 0.01
N ALA A 415 18.51 -2.55 -0.35
CA ALA A 415 18.07 -3.89 0.03
C ALA A 415 17.94 -4.10 1.55
N ASN A 416 18.90 -3.57 2.32
CA ASN A 416 18.96 -3.72 3.78
C ASN A 416 17.95 -2.83 4.53
N SER A 417 17.39 -1.81 3.87
CA SER A 417 16.39 -0.92 4.46
C SER A 417 15.00 -1.57 4.55
N ILE A 418 14.16 -1.01 5.42
CA ILE A 418 12.73 -1.33 5.48
C ILE A 418 12.05 -0.69 4.27
N ARG A 419 11.62 -1.52 3.30
CA ARG A 419 10.97 -1.05 2.09
C ARG A 419 9.46 -1.20 2.23
N ALA A 420 8.72 -0.09 2.32
CA ALA A 420 7.27 -0.12 2.17
C ALA A 420 6.92 0.00 0.67
N LEU A 421 6.46 -1.10 0.08
CA LEU A 421 6.28 -1.28 -1.37
C LEU A 421 4.82 -1.64 -1.67
N CYS A 422 4.20 -0.99 -2.67
CA CYS A 422 2.86 -1.39 -3.13
C CYS A 422 2.92 -2.69 -3.94
N ASN A 423 3.99 -2.90 -4.72
CA ASN A 423 4.29 -4.17 -5.35
C ASN A 423 4.98 -5.10 -4.33
N SER A 424 4.20 -5.96 -3.68
CA SER A 424 4.61 -6.83 -2.56
C SER A 424 4.47 -8.33 -2.92
N ASP A 425 5.25 -8.79 -3.88
CA ASP A 425 5.33 -10.20 -4.31
C ASP A 425 6.49 -10.95 -3.61
N VAL A 426 6.19 -12.10 -3.02
CA VAL A 426 7.20 -12.98 -2.38
C VAL A 426 8.25 -13.47 -3.38
N SER A 427 7.85 -13.79 -4.62
CA SER A 427 8.72 -14.29 -5.68
C SER A 427 9.65 -13.21 -6.25
N GLU A 428 9.23 -11.95 -6.26
CA GLU A 428 10.06 -10.77 -6.60
C GLU A 428 11.01 -10.33 -5.46
N GLY A 429 11.03 -11.05 -4.34
CA GLY A 429 11.92 -10.78 -3.21
C GLY A 429 11.40 -9.74 -2.22
N PHE A 430 10.10 -9.78 -1.91
CA PHE A 430 9.55 -9.21 -0.67
C PHE A 430 10.04 -10.00 0.55
N VAL A 431 10.62 -9.32 1.56
CA VAL A 431 11.22 -9.98 2.74
C VAL A 431 10.36 -9.77 4.00
N PHE A 432 9.63 -10.82 4.41
CA PHE A 432 8.79 -10.81 5.62
C PHE A 432 9.56 -10.40 6.88
N GLY A 433 9.01 -9.46 7.66
CA GLY A 433 9.65 -8.93 8.87
C GLY A 433 10.72 -7.86 8.62
N LYS A 434 11.01 -7.53 7.35
CA LYS A 434 11.77 -6.34 6.95
C LYS A 434 10.93 -5.41 6.09
N ASP A 435 10.49 -5.89 4.94
CA ASP A 435 9.67 -5.11 4.01
C ASP A 435 8.20 -5.04 4.49
N VAL A 436 7.46 -4.06 3.98
CA VAL A 436 6.09 -3.74 4.40
C VAL A 436 5.19 -3.67 3.17
N ALA A 437 4.09 -4.43 3.16
CA ALA A 437 3.10 -4.36 2.10
C ALA A 437 2.31 -3.04 2.22
N LEU A 438 2.52 -2.13 1.27
CA LEU A 438 1.96 -0.77 1.25
C LEU A 438 0.59 -0.78 0.52
N PRO A 439 -0.50 -0.28 1.10
CA PRO A 439 -1.77 -0.18 0.39
C PRO A 439 -1.72 0.87 -0.72
N GLU A 440 -1.92 0.45 -1.97
CA GLU A 440 -2.14 1.36 -3.10
C GLU A 440 -3.52 2.04 -3.01
N THR A 441 -3.62 3.34 -3.37
CA THR A 441 -4.87 4.10 -3.19
C THR A 441 -5.14 5.09 -4.32
N THR A 442 -6.23 4.86 -5.08
CA THR A 442 -6.69 5.75 -6.16
C THR A 442 -7.27 7.07 -5.64
N ILE A 443 -6.42 8.05 -5.33
CA ILE A 443 -6.87 9.39 -4.92
C ILE A 443 -7.13 10.26 -6.14
N LEU A 444 -8.42 10.49 -6.45
CA LEU A 444 -8.85 11.29 -7.60
C LEU A 444 -8.96 12.79 -7.30
N VAL A 445 -9.34 13.17 -6.07
CA VAL A 445 -9.47 14.57 -5.62
C VAL A 445 -8.80 14.74 -4.25
N PRO A 446 -7.56 15.25 -4.18
CA PRO A 446 -6.78 15.27 -2.92
C PRO A 446 -7.37 16.12 -1.78
N ARG A 447 -8.31 17.03 -2.08
CA ARG A 447 -9.07 17.81 -1.09
C ARG A 447 -10.27 17.06 -0.49
N ARG A 448 -10.68 15.94 -1.09
CA ARG A 448 -11.79 15.07 -0.64
C ARG A 448 -11.39 13.60 -0.89
N PRO A 449 -10.37 13.07 -0.17
CA PRO A 449 -9.90 11.68 -0.34
C PRO A 449 -11.02 10.67 -0.04
N LEU A 450 -11.76 10.89 1.05
CA LEU A 450 -12.87 10.04 1.51
C LEU A 450 -14.18 10.26 0.73
N ARG A 451 -14.10 10.65 -0.55
CA ARG A 451 -15.31 10.94 -1.34
C ARG A 451 -16.06 9.65 -1.66
N ALA A 452 -17.35 9.63 -1.36
CA ALA A 452 -18.28 8.56 -1.71
C ALA A 452 -17.90 7.15 -1.19
N LEU A 453 -17.30 7.07 0.01
CA LEU A 453 -17.17 5.82 0.79
C LEU A 453 -18.51 5.12 1.05
N GLY A 454 -18.44 3.95 1.68
CA GLY A 454 -19.57 3.12 2.07
C GLY A 454 -20.17 2.39 0.87
N GLY A 455 -21.15 1.52 1.10
CA GLY A 455 -21.82 0.79 0.04
C GLY A 455 -23.27 0.47 0.38
N LYS A 456 -23.89 -0.39 -0.43
CA LYS A 456 -25.30 -0.71 -0.23
C LYS A 456 -25.46 -1.79 0.86
N PRO A 457 -26.59 -1.82 1.58
CA PRO A 457 -26.92 -2.93 2.46
C PRO A 457 -26.98 -4.25 1.67
N ILE A 458 -26.77 -5.37 2.35
CA ILE A 458 -26.65 -6.70 1.73
C ILE A 458 -27.88 -7.07 0.87
N SER A 459 -29.08 -6.66 1.30
CA SER A 459 -30.34 -6.84 0.55
C SER A 459 -30.39 -6.13 -0.81
N GLN A 460 -29.49 -5.18 -1.08
CA GLN A 460 -29.37 -4.44 -2.34
C GLN A 460 -28.13 -4.84 -3.17
N ARG A 461 -27.34 -5.81 -2.69
CA ARG A 461 -26.15 -6.33 -3.39
C ARG A 461 -26.53 -7.51 -4.30
N HIS A 462 -27.26 -7.18 -5.35
CA HIS A 462 -27.84 -8.16 -6.29
C HIS A 462 -26.83 -8.72 -7.32
N ILE A 463 -25.64 -8.13 -7.46
CA ILE A 463 -24.59 -8.64 -8.34
C ILE A 463 -23.72 -9.61 -7.55
N LEU A 464 -23.42 -10.80 -8.08
CA LEU A 464 -22.53 -11.75 -7.39
C LEU A 464 -21.09 -11.20 -7.40
N ALA A 465 -20.54 -10.99 -8.59
CA ALA A 465 -19.16 -10.55 -8.78
C ALA A 465 -19.07 -9.37 -9.76
N PHE A 466 -18.10 -8.47 -9.55
CA PHE A 466 -17.81 -7.38 -10.47
C PHE A 466 -16.31 -7.17 -10.70
N PHE A 467 -15.96 -6.84 -11.95
CA PHE A 467 -14.66 -6.31 -12.35
C PHE A 467 -14.82 -5.33 -13.52
N ALA A 468 -14.03 -4.25 -13.52
CA ALA A 468 -13.70 -3.50 -14.73
C ALA A 468 -12.26 -2.94 -14.65
N GLY A 469 -11.61 -2.80 -15.80
CA GLY A 469 -10.23 -2.29 -15.89
C GLY A 469 -9.52 -2.61 -17.19
N GLY A 470 -8.47 -1.82 -17.48
CA GLY A 470 -7.55 -2.09 -18.58
C GLY A 470 -6.90 -3.47 -18.49
N MET A 471 -6.76 -4.10 -19.66
CA MET A 471 -6.26 -5.46 -19.91
C MET A 471 -4.73 -5.57 -19.77
N HIS A 472 -4.21 -5.08 -18.65
CA HIS A 472 -2.79 -5.11 -18.29
C HIS A 472 -2.43 -6.44 -17.63
N GLY A 473 -1.32 -7.04 -18.05
CA GLY A 473 -0.90 -8.40 -17.69
C GLY A 473 -1.76 -9.50 -18.32
N TYR A 474 -1.30 -10.76 -18.22
CA TYR A 474 -1.96 -11.92 -18.83
C TYR A 474 -3.31 -12.30 -18.19
N LEU A 475 -3.45 -12.06 -16.87
CA LEU A 475 -4.57 -12.58 -16.08
C LEU A 475 -5.91 -11.88 -16.38
N ARG A 476 -5.87 -10.60 -16.76
CA ARG A 476 -7.08 -9.80 -17.04
C ARG A 476 -7.74 -10.18 -18.37
N PRO A 477 -7.01 -10.35 -19.49
CA PRO A 477 -7.52 -11.02 -20.69
C PRO A 477 -8.17 -12.38 -20.39
N LEU A 478 -7.50 -13.25 -19.62
CA LEU A 478 -8.05 -14.57 -19.27
C LEU A 478 -9.38 -14.47 -18.50
N LEU A 479 -9.42 -13.65 -17.44
CA LEU A 479 -10.64 -13.39 -16.67
C LEU A 479 -11.80 -12.90 -17.55
N LEU A 480 -11.51 -12.02 -18.52
CA LEU A 480 -12.49 -11.50 -19.47
C LEU A 480 -12.89 -12.53 -20.54
N GLN A 481 -11.96 -13.38 -20.99
CA GLN A 481 -12.21 -14.46 -21.94
C GLN A 481 -13.13 -15.53 -21.34
N THR A 482 -12.97 -15.86 -20.05
CA THR A 482 -13.83 -16.80 -19.33
C THR A 482 -15.19 -16.17 -19.00
N TRP A 483 -15.22 -15.07 -18.24
CA TRP A 483 -16.42 -14.54 -17.58
C TRP A 483 -17.00 -13.25 -18.18
N GLY A 484 -16.33 -12.69 -19.19
CA GLY A 484 -16.74 -11.44 -19.83
C GLY A 484 -17.95 -11.55 -20.76
N GLY A 485 -18.20 -10.48 -21.50
CA GLY A 485 -19.27 -10.41 -22.50
C GLY A 485 -20.70 -10.49 -21.94
N ASN A 486 -20.88 -10.40 -20.61
CA ASN A 486 -22.17 -10.56 -19.94
C ASN A 486 -22.85 -11.91 -20.27
N ARG A 487 -22.06 -12.98 -20.49
CA ARG A 487 -22.58 -14.34 -20.71
C ARG A 487 -23.34 -14.87 -19.51
N ASP A 488 -22.88 -14.54 -18.32
CA ASP A 488 -23.52 -14.84 -17.04
C ASP A 488 -24.15 -13.55 -16.47
N PRO A 489 -25.42 -13.56 -16.02
CA PRO A 489 -26.09 -12.36 -15.54
C PRO A 489 -25.56 -11.86 -14.18
N ASP A 490 -24.91 -12.71 -13.38
CA ASP A 490 -24.47 -12.36 -12.02
C ASP A 490 -22.98 -11.94 -11.98
N MET A 491 -22.20 -12.36 -12.99
CA MET A 491 -20.78 -12.05 -13.14
C MET A 491 -20.59 -10.81 -14.04
N LYS A 492 -20.49 -9.62 -13.45
CA LYS A 492 -20.29 -8.36 -14.18
C LYS A 492 -18.81 -8.07 -14.42
N ILE A 493 -18.21 -8.83 -15.34
CA ILE A 493 -16.79 -8.74 -15.73
C ILE A 493 -16.69 -8.00 -17.07
N PHE A 494 -15.97 -6.88 -17.09
CA PHE A 494 -15.83 -6.01 -18.27
C PHE A 494 -14.38 -5.50 -18.46
N SER A 495 -14.05 -5.06 -19.68
CA SER A 495 -12.85 -4.25 -19.95
C SER A 495 -13.09 -2.78 -19.58
N GLU A 496 -14.07 -2.13 -20.23
CA GLU A 496 -14.57 -0.80 -19.86
C GLU A 496 -16.01 -0.90 -19.31
N ILE A 497 -16.43 0.07 -18.49
CA ILE A 497 -17.84 0.18 -18.07
C ILE A 497 -18.73 0.44 -19.30
N PRO A 498 -19.78 -0.37 -19.56
CA PRO A 498 -20.63 -0.19 -20.73
C PRO A 498 -21.32 1.18 -20.79
N LYS A 499 -21.09 1.90 -21.89
CA LYS A 499 -21.70 3.21 -22.20
C LYS A 499 -23.09 2.99 -22.82
N SER A 500 -24.11 2.82 -21.98
CA SER A 500 -25.50 2.66 -22.41
C SER A 500 -26.27 3.99 -22.46
N LYS A 501 -27.45 4.01 -23.08
CA LYS A 501 -28.35 5.17 -23.11
C LYS A 501 -29.48 4.98 -22.09
N GLY A 502 -29.51 5.84 -21.06
CA GLY A 502 -30.66 6.01 -20.16
C GLY A 502 -30.41 5.78 -18.67
N LYS A 503 -29.63 4.76 -18.26
CA LYS A 503 -29.33 4.47 -16.83
C LYS A 503 -27.95 3.83 -16.63
N ASN A 504 -26.87 4.59 -16.87
CA ASN A 504 -25.51 4.09 -16.64
C ASN A 504 -25.18 4.00 -15.13
N LYS A 505 -24.97 2.78 -14.63
CA LYS A 505 -24.26 2.58 -13.36
C LYS A 505 -22.80 2.97 -13.56
N SER A 506 -22.29 3.87 -12.73
CA SER A 506 -20.85 4.15 -12.67
C SER A 506 -20.08 2.94 -12.13
N TYR A 507 -18.76 2.91 -12.34
CA TYR A 507 -17.84 1.94 -11.73
C TYR A 507 -18.09 1.73 -10.22
N MET A 508 -18.30 2.84 -9.51
CA MET A 508 -18.58 2.87 -8.08
C MET A 508 -19.96 2.27 -7.76
N GLU A 509 -20.98 2.55 -8.57
CA GLU A 509 -22.31 1.96 -8.41
C GLU A 509 -22.33 0.44 -8.68
N TYR A 510 -21.43 -0.07 -9.53
CA TYR A 510 -21.20 -1.51 -9.63
C TYR A 510 -20.60 -2.07 -8.33
N MET A 511 -19.44 -1.58 -7.88
CA MET A 511 -18.80 -2.06 -6.63
C MET A 511 -19.70 -1.97 -5.39
N LYS A 512 -20.46 -0.87 -5.25
CA LYS A 512 -21.44 -0.70 -4.15
C LYS A 512 -22.62 -1.66 -4.24
N SER A 513 -22.91 -2.26 -5.41
CA SER A 513 -24.04 -3.18 -5.65
C SER A 513 -23.64 -4.65 -5.79
N SER A 514 -22.37 -4.99 -5.62
CA SER A 514 -21.87 -6.38 -5.71
C SER A 514 -21.64 -7.01 -4.35
N LYS A 515 -21.78 -8.33 -4.24
CA LYS A 515 -21.30 -9.10 -3.09
C LYS A 515 -19.76 -9.11 -3.08
N TYR A 516 -19.18 -9.52 -4.20
CA TYR A 516 -17.76 -9.72 -4.40
C TYR A 516 -17.19 -8.76 -5.45
N CYS A 517 -15.97 -8.27 -5.22
CA CYS A 517 -15.23 -7.40 -6.14
C CYS A 517 -13.92 -8.06 -6.50
N ILE A 518 -13.77 -8.45 -7.77
CA ILE A 518 -12.62 -9.22 -8.23
C ILE A 518 -11.43 -8.28 -8.41
N CYS A 519 -10.32 -8.65 -7.80
CA CYS A 519 -9.08 -7.91 -7.74
C CYS A 519 -7.97 -8.74 -8.41
N PRO A 520 -7.96 -8.87 -9.74
CA PRO A 520 -6.90 -9.55 -10.46
C PRO A 520 -5.63 -8.68 -10.52
N LYS A 521 -4.47 -9.33 -10.53
CA LYS A 521 -3.16 -8.72 -10.81
C LYS A 521 -3.15 -7.92 -12.12
N GLY A 522 -2.19 -7.01 -12.26
CA GLY A 522 -1.89 -6.29 -13.50
C GLY A 522 -0.69 -6.89 -14.21
N HIS A 523 0.25 -6.04 -14.60
CA HIS A 523 1.63 -6.49 -14.80
C HIS A 523 2.19 -6.97 -13.44
N GLU A 524 2.08 -6.12 -12.42
CA GLU A 524 2.41 -6.44 -11.03
C GLU A 524 1.27 -7.16 -10.27
N VAL A 525 1.59 -7.82 -9.16
CA VAL A 525 0.62 -8.50 -8.28
C VAL A 525 -0.46 -7.59 -7.69
N ASN A 526 -0.10 -6.35 -7.41
CA ASN A 526 -0.94 -5.40 -6.70
C ASN A 526 -1.98 -4.73 -7.62
N SER A 527 -3.06 -4.20 -7.03
CA SER A 527 -4.19 -3.60 -7.75
C SER A 527 -4.93 -2.62 -6.83
N PRO A 528 -5.23 -1.37 -7.23
CA PRO A 528 -5.92 -0.40 -6.37
C PRO A 528 -7.32 -0.88 -5.95
N ARG A 529 -7.89 -1.80 -6.75
CA ARG A 529 -9.16 -2.49 -6.54
C ARG A 529 -9.27 -3.15 -5.17
N VAL A 530 -8.14 -3.64 -4.63
CA VAL A 530 -8.11 -4.25 -3.29
C VAL A 530 -8.60 -3.25 -2.24
N VAL A 531 -8.15 -2.00 -2.30
CA VAL A 531 -8.58 -0.95 -1.36
C VAL A 531 -9.91 -0.32 -1.78
N GLU A 532 -10.18 -0.17 -3.08
CA GLU A 532 -11.49 0.32 -3.56
C GLU A 532 -12.64 -0.62 -3.17
N ALA A 533 -12.43 -1.94 -3.17
CA ALA A 533 -13.40 -2.91 -2.65
C ALA A 533 -13.74 -2.64 -1.18
N LEU A 534 -12.72 -2.38 -0.34
CA LEU A 534 -12.93 -2.01 1.07
C LEU A 534 -13.69 -0.69 1.21
N PHE A 535 -13.36 0.33 0.40
CA PHE A 535 -14.03 1.65 0.39
C PHE A 535 -15.52 1.55 0.06
N TYR A 536 -15.92 0.59 -0.79
CA TYR A 536 -17.32 0.37 -1.18
C TYR A 536 -17.98 -0.83 -0.47
N GLU A 537 -17.37 -1.32 0.62
CA GLU A 537 -17.84 -2.41 1.48
C GLU A 537 -18.16 -3.72 0.71
N CYS A 538 -17.40 -3.95 -0.35
CA CYS A 538 -17.48 -5.13 -1.20
C CYS A 538 -16.44 -6.14 -0.72
N VAL A 539 -16.77 -7.44 -0.69
CA VAL A 539 -15.78 -8.47 -0.28
C VAL A 539 -14.72 -8.58 -1.38
N PRO A 540 -13.44 -8.28 -1.12
CA PRO A 540 -12.39 -8.41 -2.13
C PRO A 540 -12.13 -9.88 -2.43
N VAL A 541 -12.07 -10.21 -3.73
CA VAL A 541 -11.62 -11.51 -4.22
C VAL A 541 -10.27 -11.29 -4.89
N ILE A 542 -9.21 -11.63 -4.18
CA ILE A 542 -7.83 -11.46 -4.63
C ILE A 542 -7.50 -12.62 -5.57
N ILE A 543 -7.14 -12.29 -6.82
CA ILE A 543 -6.63 -13.24 -7.81
C ILE A 543 -5.25 -12.75 -8.24
N SER A 544 -4.27 -13.07 -7.39
CA SER A 544 -2.86 -12.84 -7.63
C SER A 544 -2.09 -13.79 -6.73
N ASP A 545 -1.43 -14.76 -7.34
CA ASP A 545 -0.56 -15.66 -6.61
C ASP A 545 0.66 -14.86 -6.08
N ASN A 546 1.25 -15.33 -4.97
CA ASN A 546 2.39 -14.70 -4.28
C ASN A 546 2.22 -13.26 -3.75
N PHE A 547 1.03 -12.65 -3.85
CA PHE A 547 0.75 -11.31 -3.32
C PHE A 547 0.66 -11.28 -1.78
N VAL A 548 1.55 -10.54 -1.12
CA VAL A 548 1.41 -10.20 0.30
C VAL A 548 0.51 -8.98 0.45
N PRO A 549 -0.69 -9.11 1.04
CA PRO A 549 -1.63 -8.00 1.11
C PRO A 549 -1.25 -6.98 2.21
N PRO A 550 -1.71 -5.71 2.13
CA PRO A 550 -1.28 -4.68 3.07
C PRO A 550 -1.55 -4.98 4.55
N PHE A 551 -0.59 -4.63 5.42
CA PHE A 551 -0.64 -4.88 6.87
C PHE A 551 -0.76 -6.37 7.28
N PHE A 552 -0.29 -7.29 6.42
CA PHE A 552 -0.31 -8.74 6.65
C PHE A 552 0.26 -9.17 8.01
N GLU A 553 1.21 -8.41 8.56
CA GLU A 553 1.89 -8.77 9.80
C GLU A 553 0.99 -8.70 11.05
N VAL A 554 -0.18 -8.06 10.92
CA VAL A 554 -1.14 -7.76 12.00
C VAL A 554 -2.60 -8.05 11.64
N ILE A 555 -3.02 -7.88 10.37
CA ILE A 555 -4.40 -8.07 9.91
C ILE A 555 -4.58 -9.45 9.25
N ASN A 556 -5.57 -10.20 9.75
CA ASN A 556 -6.06 -11.45 9.15
C ASN A 556 -6.98 -11.14 7.97
N TRP A 557 -6.45 -11.19 6.75
CA TRP A 557 -7.21 -10.97 5.51
C TRP A 557 -8.23 -12.07 5.23
N GLU A 558 -7.93 -13.34 5.52
CA GLU A 558 -8.86 -14.47 5.32
C GLU A 558 -10.16 -14.35 6.15
N SER A 559 -10.15 -13.51 7.18
CA SER A 559 -11.35 -13.20 7.96
C SER A 559 -12.41 -12.40 7.17
N PHE A 560 -12.01 -11.64 6.12
CA PHE A 560 -12.88 -10.72 5.36
C PHE A 560 -12.69 -10.70 3.83
N ALA A 561 -11.68 -11.39 3.30
CA ALA A 561 -11.34 -11.49 1.88
C ALA A 561 -11.42 -12.94 1.39
N VAL A 562 -11.53 -13.13 0.08
CA VAL A 562 -11.41 -14.44 -0.58
C VAL A 562 -10.13 -14.43 -1.41
N PHE A 563 -9.29 -15.45 -1.25
CA PHE A 563 -8.16 -15.70 -2.15
C PHE A 563 -8.55 -16.81 -3.13
N VAL A 564 -8.23 -16.62 -4.42
CA VAL A 564 -8.47 -17.60 -5.48
C VAL A 564 -7.19 -17.70 -6.30
N LEU A 565 -6.68 -18.91 -6.53
CA LEU A 565 -5.46 -19.12 -7.31
C LEU A 565 -5.69 -18.71 -8.77
N GLU A 566 -4.65 -18.27 -9.46
CA GLU A 566 -4.79 -17.75 -10.82
C GLU A 566 -5.33 -18.80 -11.80
N LYS A 567 -4.96 -20.07 -11.61
CA LYS A 567 -5.45 -21.23 -12.35
C LYS A 567 -6.93 -21.56 -12.10
N ASP A 568 -7.50 -21.12 -10.97
CA ASP A 568 -8.87 -21.47 -10.54
C ASP A 568 -9.92 -20.49 -11.10
N ILE A 569 -9.51 -19.52 -11.94
CA ILE A 569 -10.43 -18.60 -12.66
C ILE A 569 -11.61 -19.33 -13.34
N PRO A 570 -11.46 -20.49 -14.02
CA PRO A 570 -12.59 -21.22 -14.61
C PRO A 570 -13.66 -21.67 -13.60
N ASP A 571 -13.29 -21.87 -12.33
CA ASP A 571 -14.19 -22.27 -11.24
C ASP A 571 -14.70 -21.07 -10.40
N LEU A 572 -14.35 -19.83 -10.74
CA LEU A 572 -14.60 -18.64 -9.92
C LEU A 572 -16.06 -18.49 -9.44
N LYS A 573 -17.08 -18.68 -10.31
CA LYS A 573 -18.50 -18.59 -9.87
C LYS A 573 -18.86 -19.69 -8.86
N LYS A 574 -18.37 -20.91 -9.06
CA LYS A 574 -18.59 -22.06 -8.17
C LYS A 574 -17.95 -21.83 -6.80
N ILE A 575 -16.74 -21.26 -6.76
CA ILE A 575 -16.06 -20.84 -5.52
C ILE A 575 -16.86 -19.74 -4.79
N LEU A 576 -17.33 -18.71 -5.49
CA LEU A 576 -18.06 -17.60 -4.86
C LEU A 576 -19.50 -17.96 -4.42
N VAL A 577 -20.09 -19.02 -4.99
CA VAL A 577 -21.41 -19.55 -4.64
C VAL A 577 -21.34 -20.61 -3.53
N SER A 578 -20.22 -21.32 -3.35
CA SER A 578 -20.06 -22.28 -2.24
C SER A 578 -19.88 -21.59 -0.87
N ILE A 579 -19.46 -20.32 -0.86
CA ILE A 579 -19.40 -19.50 0.35
C ILE A 579 -20.81 -19.23 0.87
N THR A 580 -21.12 -19.72 2.08
CA THR A 580 -22.45 -19.58 2.69
C THR A 580 -22.82 -18.12 2.92
N GLU A 581 -24.11 -17.81 2.83
CA GLU A 581 -24.64 -16.45 3.07
C GLU A 581 -24.29 -15.93 4.49
N THR A 582 -24.18 -16.82 5.49
CA THR A 582 -23.66 -16.49 6.83
C THR A 582 -22.20 -16.04 6.79
N ARG A 583 -21.32 -16.81 6.12
CA ARG A 583 -19.90 -16.44 5.98
C ARG A 583 -19.74 -15.16 5.17
N TYR A 584 -20.51 -14.98 4.10
CA TYR A 584 -20.54 -13.73 3.33
C TYR A 584 -20.93 -12.53 4.22
N ARG A 585 -21.94 -12.66 5.08
CA ARG A 585 -22.35 -11.61 6.04
C ARG A 585 -21.24 -11.25 7.03
N GLU A 586 -20.55 -12.24 7.60
CA GLU A 586 -19.37 -11.99 8.44
C GLU A 586 -18.29 -11.20 7.71
N MET A 587 -17.93 -11.62 6.48
CA MET A 587 -16.90 -10.94 5.69
C MET A 587 -17.32 -9.50 5.36
N GLN A 588 -18.58 -9.26 4.96
CA GLN A 588 -19.09 -7.92 4.66
C GLN A 588 -19.09 -7.00 5.90
N MET A 589 -19.39 -7.54 7.08
CA MET A 589 -19.29 -6.84 8.36
C MET A 589 -17.82 -6.50 8.69
N ARG A 590 -16.91 -7.45 8.54
CA ARG A 590 -15.48 -7.26 8.81
C ARG A 590 -14.82 -6.31 7.80
N VAL A 591 -15.21 -6.31 6.53
CA VAL A 591 -14.79 -5.29 5.54
C VAL A 591 -15.14 -3.87 6.02
N LYS A 592 -16.35 -3.65 6.55
CA LYS A 592 -16.74 -2.34 7.13
C LYS A 592 -15.87 -1.96 8.32
N MET A 593 -15.59 -2.91 9.21
CA MET A 593 -14.77 -2.68 10.40
C MET A 593 -13.30 -2.42 10.07
N VAL A 594 -12.75 -3.08 9.04
CA VAL A 594 -11.35 -2.91 8.62
C VAL A 594 -11.14 -1.66 7.76
N GLN A 595 -12.17 -1.19 7.04
CA GLN A 595 -12.11 -0.06 6.09
C GLN A 595 -11.33 1.15 6.63
N LYS A 596 -11.55 1.54 7.89
CA LYS A 596 -10.87 2.66 8.58
C LYS A 596 -9.34 2.64 8.46
N HIS A 597 -8.74 1.45 8.44
CA HIS A 597 -7.28 1.24 8.33
C HIS A 597 -6.72 1.58 6.94
N PHE A 598 -7.60 1.86 5.98
CA PHE A 598 -7.25 2.20 4.60
C PHE A 598 -7.68 3.63 4.21
N LEU A 599 -8.24 4.40 5.15
CA LEU A 599 -8.76 5.75 4.89
C LEU A 599 -7.69 6.84 5.08
N TRP A 600 -7.44 7.63 4.04
CA TRP A 600 -6.56 8.81 4.10
C TRP A 600 -7.30 10.05 4.63
N HIS A 601 -7.10 10.40 5.90
CA HIS A 601 -7.65 11.64 6.48
C HIS A 601 -6.77 12.86 6.15
N SER A 602 -7.32 14.07 6.08
CA SER A 602 -6.51 15.27 5.77
C SER A 602 -5.66 15.77 6.96
N LYS A 603 -6.07 15.39 8.17
CA LYS A 603 -5.22 15.31 9.37
C LYS A 603 -5.29 13.83 9.77
N PRO A 604 -4.17 13.10 9.95
CA PRO A 604 -4.25 11.67 10.24
C PRO A 604 -4.99 11.36 11.54
N GLU A 605 -5.80 10.30 11.53
CA GLU A 605 -6.65 9.85 12.64
C GLU A 605 -6.17 8.52 13.21
N ARG A 606 -6.50 8.20 14.48
CA ARG A 606 -5.95 7.02 15.15
C ARG A 606 -6.35 5.73 14.43
N PHE A 607 -5.36 4.87 14.16
CA PHE A 607 -5.46 3.64 13.36
C PHE A 607 -5.81 3.84 11.88
N ASP A 608 -5.72 5.06 11.33
CA ASP A 608 -5.88 5.27 9.90
C ASP A 608 -4.68 4.78 9.07
N ILE A 609 -4.81 4.81 7.75
CA ILE A 609 -3.81 4.27 6.81
C ILE A 609 -2.39 4.83 7.03
N PHE A 610 -2.26 6.09 7.44
CA PHE A 610 -0.95 6.68 7.74
C PHE A 610 -0.32 6.02 8.96
N HIS A 611 -1.09 5.90 10.05
CA HIS A 611 -0.60 5.28 11.27
C HIS A 611 -0.39 3.78 11.11
N MET A 612 -1.19 3.10 10.27
CA MET A 612 -1.00 1.66 9.97
C MET A 612 0.27 1.40 9.15
N ILE A 613 0.57 2.23 8.14
CA ILE A 613 1.84 2.15 7.39
C ILE A 613 3.02 2.42 8.33
N LEU A 614 2.93 3.48 9.15
CA LEU A 614 3.96 3.80 10.13
C LEU A 614 4.13 2.69 11.18
N HIS A 615 3.04 1.99 11.52
CA HIS A 615 3.03 0.88 12.46
C HIS A 615 3.74 -0.36 11.93
N SER A 616 3.49 -0.82 10.71
CA SER A 616 4.26 -1.96 10.14
C SER A 616 5.75 -1.65 10.04
N ILE A 617 6.13 -0.40 9.67
CA ILE A 617 7.54 0.04 9.62
C ILE A 617 8.17 0.02 11.04
N TRP A 618 7.47 0.53 12.06
CA TRP A 618 7.89 0.46 13.46
C TRP A 618 7.99 -0.99 13.97
N TYR A 619 7.01 -1.83 13.64
CA TYR A 619 6.95 -3.22 14.07
C TYR A 619 8.16 -4.00 13.56
N ASN A 620 8.45 -3.92 12.26
CA ASN A 620 9.61 -4.58 11.67
C ASN A 620 10.91 -4.07 12.31
N ARG A 621 11.06 -2.74 12.50
CA ARG A 621 12.25 -2.16 13.17
C ARG A 621 12.49 -2.70 14.59
N VAL A 622 11.42 -2.91 15.36
CA VAL A 622 11.48 -3.46 16.73
C VAL A 622 11.93 -4.92 16.73
N PHE A 623 11.40 -5.75 15.81
CA PHE A 623 11.73 -7.19 15.76
C PHE A 623 13.05 -7.53 15.05
N GLN A 624 13.69 -6.54 14.40
CA GLN A 624 15.06 -6.60 13.88
C GLN A 624 16.16 -6.34 14.93
N THR A 625 15.80 -6.06 16.20
CA THR A 625 16.75 -5.67 17.28
C THR A 625 17.00 -6.83 18.25
#